data_AF-A0AA37WQ97-F1
#
_entry.id   AF-A0AA37WQ97-F1
#
_cell.length_a   1.000
_cell.length_b   1.000
_cell.length_c   1.000
_cell.angle_alpha   90.00
_cell.angle_beta   90.00
_cell.angle_gamma   90.00
#
_symmetry.space_group_name_H-M   'P 1'
#
loop_
_entity.id
_entity.type
_entity.pdbx_description
1 polymer ?
#
loop_
_entity_poly.entity_id
_entity_poly.type
_entity_poly.pdbx_seq_one_letter_code
_entity_poly.pdbx_strand_id
1 'polypeptide(L)'
;MTRRDAEISGVDNARVLIGIHDLMEHICDPSNLNQAFRHVKRNKGSAGVDKLSIQETEAYLREGQHAEQIRNQLLEGDYRPALIRGVRIPKSSGGERQLGIPTVLDRWIQQAMLQILTKIYDPQFSDSSFGFRHKRKCA
;
A
#
# COMPACT_ATOMS: atom_id res chain seq x y z
N MET A 1 3.32 30.97 -28.25
CA MET A 1 3.86 29.80 -27.49
C MET A 1 3.01 29.63 -26.25
N THR A 2 2.09 28.67 -26.30
CA THR A 2 1.04 28.44 -25.30
C THR A 2 1.59 27.63 -24.13
N ARG A 3 1.08 27.89 -22.92
CA ARG A 3 1.43 27.23 -21.63
C ARG A 3 1.33 25.68 -21.59
N ARG A 4 1.01 25.01 -22.70
CA ARG A 4 0.84 23.55 -22.80
C ARG A 4 2.15 22.78 -23.02
N ASP A 5 3.21 23.46 -23.45
CA ASP A 5 4.48 22.78 -23.76
C ASP A 5 5.38 22.58 -22.53
N ALA A 6 5.02 23.17 -21.38
CA ALA A 6 5.80 23.09 -20.14
C ALA A 6 5.33 21.97 -19.17
N GLU A 7 4.16 21.36 -19.40
CA GLU A 7 3.63 20.29 -18.52
C GLU A 7 4.07 18.88 -18.97
N ILE A 8 4.57 18.74 -20.19
CA ILE A 8 5.03 17.44 -20.75
C ILE A 8 6.38 17.02 -20.14
N SER A 9 7.21 17.96 -19.66
CA SER A 9 8.52 17.67 -19.09
C SER A 9 8.49 17.12 -17.65
N GLY A 10 7.38 17.29 -16.92
CA GLY A 10 7.25 16.82 -15.54
C GLY A 10 6.90 15.34 -15.41
N VAL A 11 6.18 14.80 -16.40
CA VAL A 11 5.73 13.39 -16.43
C VAL A 11 6.89 12.45 -16.81
N ASP A 12 7.81 12.91 -17.65
CA ASP A 12 9.00 12.15 -18.04
C ASP A 12 10.01 12.03 -16.89
N ASN A 13 10.14 13.01 -16.00
CA ASN A 13 11.06 12.94 -14.85
C ASN A 13 10.72 11.81 -13.86
N ALA A 14 9.44 11.47 -13.68
CA ALA A 14 9.03 10.35 -12.82
C ALA A 14 9.28 8.99 -13.49
N ARG A 15 9.16 8.91 -14.83
CA ARG A 15 9.50 7.71 -15.62
C ARG A 15 11.00 7.47 -15.70
N VAL A 16 11.81 8.53 -15.65
CA VAL A 16 13.28 8.44 -15.69
C VAL A 16 13.87 8.00 -14.33
N LEU A 17 13.18 8.21 -13.21
CA LEU A 17 13.71 7.91 -11.87
C LEU A 17 13.42 6.50 -11.35
N ILE A 18 12.42 5.80 -11.88
CA ILE A 18 12.12 4.41 -11.50
C ILE A 18 11.95 3.63 -12.79
N GLY A 19 13.00 2.94 -13.22
CA GLY A 19 12.86 1.90 -14.24
C GLY A 19 11.82 0.89 -13.75
N ILE A 20 10.88 0.49 -14.61
CA ILE A 20 9.85 -0.51 -14.27
C ILE A 20 10.50 -1.82 -13.77
N HIS A 21 11.73 -2.10 -14.24
CA HIS A 21 12.54 -3.24 -13.83
C HIS A 21 12.96 -3.22 -12.35
N ASP A 22 13.03 -2.06 -11.70
CA ASP A 22 13.48 -1.92 -10.30
C ASP A 22 12.31 -1.62 -9.35
N LEU A 23 11.06 -1.67 -9.83
CA LEU A 23 9.89 -1.26 -9.07
C LEU A 23 9.75 -2.06 -7.76
N MET A 24 9.96 -3.37 -7.83
CA MET A 24 9.90 -4.24 -6.65
C MET A 24 11.03 -3.95 -5.66
N GLU A 25 12.20 -3.55 -6.13
CA GLU A 25 13.31 -3.13 -5.26
C GLU A 25 12.95 -1.86 -4.48
N HIS A 26 12.33 -0.89 -5.14
CA HIS A 26 11.85 0.33 -4.49
C HIS A 26 10.72 0.06 -3.48
N ILE A 27 9.80 -0.87 -3.80
CA ILE A 27 8.74 -1.30 -2.88
C ILE A 27 9.35 -1.98 -1.64
N CYS A 28 10.34 -2.84 -1.88
CA CYS A 28 11.03 -3.64 -0.86
C CYS A 28 12.19 -2.90 -0.17
N ASP A 29 12.39 -1.61 -0.46
CA ASP A 29 13.39 -0.80 0.21
C ASP A 29 13.11 -0.75 1.73
N PRO A 30 14.11 -0.99 2.59
CA PRO A 30 13.90 -1.02 4.04
C PRO A 30 13.30 0.27 4.60
N SER A 31 13.62 1.44 4.02
CA SER A 31 13.05 2.71 4.46
C SER A 31 11.56 2.83 4.08
N ASN A 32 11.17 2.34 2.89
CA ASN A 32 9.79 2.28 2.44
C ASN A 32 8.98 1.30 3.29
N LEU A 33 9.48 0.08 3.48
CA LEU A 33 8.85 -0.94 4.32
C LEU A 33 8.63 -0.44 5.76
N ASN A 34 9.60 0.24 6.35
CA ASN A 34 9.44 0.84 7.68
C ASN A 34 8.35 1.94 7.70
N GLN A 35 8.30 2.79 6.69
CA GLN A 35 7.25 3.81 6.57
C GLN A 35 5.87 3.17 6.41
N ALA A 36 5.76 2.12 5.60
CA ALA A 36 4.53 1.36 5.40
C ALA A 36 4.02 0.77 6.72
N PHE A 37 4.89 0.15 7.51
CA PHE A 37 4.49 -0.44 8.79
C PHE A 37 3.99 0.62 9.78
N ARG A 38 4.68 1.77 9.88
CA ARG A 38 4.20 2.92 10.69
C ARG A 38 2.81 3.38 10.27
N HIS A 39 2.54 3.42 8.95
CA HIS A 39 1.23 3.76 8.41
C HIS A 39 0.15 2.76 8.83
N VAL A 40 0.45 1.45 8.74
CA VAL A 40 -0.46 0.38 9.20
C VAL A 40 -0.74 0.50 10.71
N LYS A 41 0.29 0.72 11.53
CA LYS A 41 0.11 0.96 12.98
C LYS A 41 -0.83 2.14 13.25
N ARG A 42 -0.66 3.25 12.54
CA ARG A 42 -1.49 4.45 12.69
C ARG A 42 -2.94 4.21 12.28
N ASN A 43 -3.16 3.46 11.21
CA ASN A 43 -4.51 3.15 10.70
C ASN A 43 -5.28 2.16 11.59
N LYS A 44 -4.58 1.47 12.51
CA LYS A 44 -5.16 0.43 13.38
C LYS A 44 -5.86 -0.64 12.54
N GLY A 45 -6.98 -1.17 13.01
CA GLY A 45 -7.79 -2.17 12.33
C GLY A 45 -7.65 -3.55 12.94
N SER A 46 -8.64 -4.39 12.67
CA SER A 46 -8.72 -5.74 13.21
C SER A 46 -7.71 -6.70 12.56
N ALA A 47 -7.44 -7.81 13.24
CA ALA A 47 -6.65 -8.90 12.70
C ALA A 47 -7.32 -9.56 11.48
N GLY A 48 -6.50 -10.21 10.63
CA GLY A 48 -6.95 -10.99 9.48
C GLY A 48 -7.41 -12.39 9.88
N VAL A 49 -7.31 -13.34 8.96
CA VAL A 49 -7.65 -14.76 9.19
C VAL A 49 -6.70 -15.45 10.18
N ASP A 50 -5.46 -14.99 10.24
CA ASP A 50 -4.39 -15.42 11.14
C ASP A 50 -4.60 -14.99 12.59
N LYS A 51 -5.53 -14.06 12.83
CA LYS A 51 -5.87 -13.48 14.14
C LYS A 51 -4.71 -12.74 14.84
N LEU A 52 -3.59 -12.52 14.16
CA LEU A 52 -2.46 -11.77 14.70
C LEU A 52 -2.78 -10.27 14.77
N SER A 53 -2.54 -9.68 15.93
CA SER A 53 -2.59 -8.25 16.16
C SER A 53 -1.42 -7.53 15.50
N ILE A 54 -1.50 -6.20 15.48
CA ILE A 54 -0.42 -5.35 14.96
C ILE A 54 0.87 -5.54 15.78
N GLN A 55 0.74 -5.69 17.10
CA GLN A 55 1.84 -5.87 18.03
C GLN A 55 2.51 -7.24 17.85
N GLU A 56 1.71 -8.31 17.73
CA GLU A 56 2.24 -9.66 17.48
C GLU A 56 2.92 -9.74 16.12
N THR A 57 2.34 -9.11 15.09
CA THR A 57 2.97 -9.03 13.76
C THR A 57 4.28 -8.23 13.79
N GLU A 58 4.33 -7.13 14.56
CA GLU A 58 5.57 -6.37 14.74
C GLU A 58 6.66 -7.20 15.44
N ALA A 59 6.29 -7.95 16.48
CA ALA A 59 7.21 -8.84 17.18
C ALA A 59 7.72 -9.92 16.22
N TYR A 60 6.82 -10.58 15.49
CA TYR A 60 7.15 -11.58 14.47
C TYR A 60 8.14 -11.05 13.42
N LEU A 61 7.90 -9.85 12.89
CA LEU A 61 8.77 -9.23 11.89
C LEU A 61 10.15 -8.83 12.44
N ARG A 62 10.25 -8.52 13.74
CA ARG A 62 11.52 -8.18 14.40
C ARG A 62 12.30 -9.41 14.85
N GLU A 63 11.62 -10.54 15.00
CA GLU A 63 12.21 -11.78 15.43
C GLU A 63 12.92 -12.49 14.27
N GLY A 64 14.16 -12.92 14.51
CA GLY A 64 14.94 -13.67 13.54
C GLY A 64 15.12 -12.93 12.21
N GLN A 65 14.86 -13.63 11.10
CA GLN A 65 15.01 -13.13 9.73
C GLN A 65 13.67 -13.03 8.98
N HIS A 66 12.52 -13.02 9.67
CA HIS A 66 11.21 -13.10 9.00
C HIS A 66 10.97 -11.94 8.02
N ALA A 67 11.30 -10.70 8.40
CA ALA A 67 11.14 -9.54 7.52
C ALA A 67 12.02 -9.64 6.26
N GLU A 68 13.24 -10.17 6.40
CA GLU A 68 14.17 -10.39 5.29
C GLU A 68 13.68 -11.52 4.37
N GLN A 69 13.19 -12.62 4.93
CA GLN A 69 12.62 -13.73 4.17
C GLN A 69 11.41 -13.28 3.33
N ILE A 70 10.50 -12.51 3.93
CA ILE A 70 9.33 -11.97 3.23
C ILE A 70 9.76 -11.00 2.13
N ARG A 71 10.77 -10.16 2.40
CA ARG A 71 11.36 -9.28 1.39
C ARG A 71 11.91 -10.06 0.21
N ASN A 72 12.66 -11.13 0.45
CA ASN A 72 13.23 -11.95 -0.62
C ASN A 72 12.14 -12.67 -1.42
N GLN A 73 11.13 -13.23 -0.75
CA GLN A 73 9.95 -13.82 -1.43
C GLN A 73 9.22 -12.80 -2.31
N LEU A 74 9.14 -11.53 -1.91
CA LEU A 74 8.54 -10.48 -2.74
C LEU A 74 9.39 -10.19 -3.98
N LEU A 75 10.72 -10.11 -3.82
CA LEU A 75 11.65 -9.87 -4.93
C LEU A 75 11.70 -11.04 -5.92
N GLU A 76 11.57 -12.27 -5.42
CA GLU A 76 11.57 -13.50 -6.22
C GLU A 76 10.20 -13.81 -6.85
N GLY A 77 9.12 -13.14 -6.39
CA GLY A 77 7.75 -13.39 -6.86
C GLY A 77 7.05 -14.60 -6.21
N ASP A 78 7.64 -15.14 -5.15
CA ASP A 78 7.17 -16.33 -4.43
C ASP A 78 6.25 -16.02 -3.26
N TYR A 79 6.12 -14.75 -2.87
CA TYR A 79 5.17 -14.36 -1.83
C TYR A 79 3.72 -14.75 -2.22
N ARG A 80 3.00 -15.35 -1.27
CA ARG A 80 1.59 -15.72 -1.43
C ARG A 80 0.78 -15.04 -0.33
N PRO A 81 -0.07 -14.05 -0.67
CA PRO A 81 -0.92 -13.37 0.30
C PRO A 81 -1.87 -14.35 1.00
N ALA A 82 -2.19 -14.07 2.25
CA ALA A 82 -3.13 -14.90 3.00
C ALA A 82 -4.58 -14.64 2.55
N LEU A 83 -5.48 -15.55 2.94
CA LEU A 83 -6.91 -15.38 2.72
C LEU A 83 -7.43 -14.14 3.46
N ILE A 84 -8.43 -13.49 2.86
CA ILE A 84 -9.05 -12.29 3.44
C ILE A 84 -10.18 -12.70 4.40
N ARG A 85 -10.20 -12.11 5.61
CA ARG A 85 -11.26 -12.38 6.58
C ARG A 85 -12.53 -11.59 6.25
N GLY A 86 -13.62 -12.29 5.97
CA GLY A 86 -14.93 -11.68 5.76
C GLY A 86 -15.61 -11.26 7.07
N VAL A 87 -16.09 -10.02 7.15
CA VAL A 87 -16.88 -9.51 8.27
C VAL A 87 -18.11 -8.79 7.74
N ARG A 88 -19.28 -9.04 8.33
CA ARG A 88 -20.50 -8.28 8.02
C ARG A 88 -20.73 -7.25 9.12
N ILE A 89 -20.85 -5.98 8.73
CA ILE A 89 -21.16 -4.87 9.63
C ILE A 89 -22.46 -4.19 9.19
N PRO A 90 -23.29 -3.68 10.12
CA PRO A 90 -24.50 -2.96 9.74
C PRO A 90 -24.17 -1.64 9.03
N LYS A 91 -24.96 -1.29 8.01
CA LYS A 91 -24.94 0.04 7.40
C LYS A 91 -25.83 0.99 8.21
N SER A 92 -25.49 2.28 8.21
CA SER A 92 -26.32 3.33 8.83
C SER A 92 -27.68 3.49 8.15
N SER A 93 -27.79 3.18 6.86
CA SER A 93 -29.02 3.27 6.06
C SER A 93 -29.86 1.99 6.03
N GLY A 94 -29.52 0.99 6.85
CA GLY A 94 -30.10 -0.36 6.79
C GLY A 94 -29.34 -1.33 5.89
N GLY A 95 -29.42 -2.62 6.22
CA GLY A 95 -28.69 -3.72 5.56
C GLY A 95 -27.26 -3.92 6.08
N GLU A 96 -26.54 -4.88 5.50
CA GLU A 96 -25.17 -5.23 5.88
C GLU A 96 -24.15 -4.77 4.82
N ARG A 97 -22.94 -4.43 5.29
CA ARG A 97 -21.74 -4.22 4.49
C ARG A 97 -20.78 -5.36 4.76
N GLN A 98 -20.42 -6.09 3.72
CA GLN A 98 -19.34 -7.06 3.78
C GLN A 98 -18.00 -6.33 3.66
N LEU A 99 -17.12 -6.55 4.63
CA LEU A 99 -15.72 -6.08 4.64
C LEU A 99 -14.80 -7.28 4.47
N GLY A 100 -13.74 -7.08 3.68
CA GLY A 100 -12.61 -7.97 3.63
C GLY A 100 -11.46 -7.38 4.45
N ILE A 101 -10.99 -8.11 5.45
CA ILE A 101 -9.89 -7.68 6.32
C ILE A 101 -8.68 -8.58 6.03
N PRO A 102 -7.65 -8.07 5.32
CA PRO A 102 -6.39 -8.79 5.12
C PRO A 102 -5.63 -8.94 6.45
N THR A 103 -4.64 -9.82 6.48
CA THR A 103 -3.69 -9.93 7.61
C THR A 103 -2.92 -8.63 7.79
N VAL A 104 -2.34 -8.40 8.98
CA VAL A 104 -1.51 -7.20 9.19
C VAL A 104 -0.29 -7.22 8.25
N LEU A 105 0.26 -8.41 8.01
CA LEU A 105 1.37 -8.61 7.08
C LEU A 105 1.01 -8.20 5.65
N ASP A 106 -0.15 -8.66 5.15
CA ASP A 106 -0.61 -8.29 3.81
C ASP A 106 -0.91 -6.79 3.72
N ARG A 107 -1.47 -6.18 4.76
CA ARG A 107 -1.69 -4.72 4.80
C ARG A 107 -0.37 -3.94 4.77
N TRP A 108 0.67 -4.46 5.41
CA TRP A 108 2.01 -3.85 5.38
C TRP A 108 2.58 -3.86 3.96
N ILE A 109 2.51 -4.99 3.27
CA ILE A 109 2.99 -5.13 1.89
C ILE A 109 2.17 -4.26 0.94
N GLN A 110 0.83 -4.32 1.02
CA GLN A 110 -0.05 -3.47 0.21
C GLN A 110 0.22 -1.98 0.42
N GLN A 111 0.49 -1.56 1.67
CA GLN A 111 0.82 -0.17 1.98
C GLN A 111 2.19 0.24 1.40
N ALA A 112 3.18 -0.67 1.38
CA ALA A 112 4.47 -0.43 0.76
C ALA A 112 4.35 -0.26 -0.77
N MET A 113 3.55 -1.12 -1.42
CA MET A 113 3.22 -0.98 -2.84
C MET A 113 2.51 0.35 -3.11
N LEU A 114 1.50 0.69 -2.30
CA LEU A 114 0.73 1.92 -2.45
C LEU A 114 1.64 3.16 -2.41
N GLN A 115 2.61 3.21 -1.50
CA GLN A 115 3.55 4.34 -1.36
C GLN A 115 4.36 4.62 -2.64
N ILE A 116 4.76 3.58 -3.36
CA ILE A 116 5.50 3.72 -4.62
C ILE A 116 4.55 3.99 -5.79
N LEU A 117 3.50 3.20 -5.93
CA LEU A 117 2.55 3.33 -7.04
C LEU A 117 1.82 4.68 -7.04
N THR A 118 1.53 5.24 -5.86
CA THR A 118 0.91 6.57 -5.75
C THR A 118 1.78 7.65 -6.37
N LYS A 119 3.11 7.58 -6.23
CA LYS A 119 4.03 8.57 -6.83
C LYS A 119 3.99 8.54 -8.36
N ILE A 120 3.70 7.38 -8.93
CA ILE A 120 3.65 7.16 -10.38
C ILE A 120 2.28 7.58 -10.94
N TYR A 121 1.20 7.14 -10.30
CA TYR A 121 -0.16 7.25 -10.86
C TYR A 121 -0.94 8.47 -10.38
N ASP A 122 -0.74 8.96 -9.15
CA ASP A 122 -1.54 10.08 -8.64
C ASP A 122 -1.43 11.37 -9.48
N PRO A 123 -0.26 11.73 -10.06
CA PRO A 123 -0.15 12.87 -10.98
C PRO A 123 -0.90 12.70 -12.30
N GLN A 124 -1.20 11.46 -12.71
CA GLN A 124 -1.85 11.15 -13.98
C GLN A 124 -3.38 11.14 -13.87
N PHE A 125 -3.92 11.11 -12.66
CA PHE A 125 -5.37 11.12 -12.45
C PHE A 125 -5.98 12.50 -12.74
N SER A 126 -7.12 12.49 -13.43
CA SER A 126 -7.96 13.67 -13.71
C SER A 126 -8.19 14.56 -12.49
N ASP A 127 -8.29 15.86 -12.71
CA ASP A 127 -8.56 16.81 -11.63
C ASP A 127 -9.93 16.64 -10.97
N SER A 128 -10.88 16.05 -11.70
CA SER A 128 -12.21 15.72 -11.19
C SER A 128 -12.26 14.40 -10.41
N SER A 129 -11.12 13.74 -10.19
CA SER A 129 -11.03 12.54 -9.35
C SER A 129 -10.66 12.93 -7.91
N PHE A 130 -11.55 12.65 -6.95
CA PHE A 130 -11.40 13.04 -5.54
C PHE A 130 -11.24 11.87 -4.55
N GLY A 131 -11.73 10.68 -4.92
CA GLY A 131 -11.74 9.52 -4.02
C GLY A 131 -10.33 9.00 -3.72
N PHE A 132 -10.03 8.83 -2.43
CA PHE A 132 -8.80 8.18 -1.94
C PHE A 132 -7.46 8.82 -2.38
N ARG A 133 -7.49 10.08 -2.84
CA ARG A 133 -6.30 10.82 -3.28
C ARG A 133 -5.79 11.75 -2.18
N HIS A 134 -4.46 11.89 -2.10
CA HIS A 134 -3.85 12.76 -1.10
C HIS A 134 -4.31 14.21 -1.31
N LYS A 135 -4.78 14.86 -0.23
CA LYS A 135 -5.28 16.26 -0.22
C LYS A 135 -6.47 16.55 -1.14
N ARG A 136 -7.16 15.55 -1.68
CA ARG A 136 -8.46 15.72 -2.37
C ARG A 136 -9.57 15.13 -1.51
N LYS A 137 -10.68 15.85 -1.38
CA LYS A 137 -11.84 15.46 -0.55
C LYS A 137 -13.12 15.80 -1.30
N CYS A 138 -14.20 15.09 -1.01
CA CYS A 138 -15.53 15.50 -1.45
C CYS A 138 -15.85 16.87 -0.82
N ALA A 139 -16.31 17.81 -1.65
CA ALA A 139 -16.83 19.10 -1.21
C ALA A 139 -18.19 18.92 -0.53
#